data_AF-A0A9E3ESG1-F1
#
_entry.id   AF-A0A9E3ESG1-F1
#
_cell.length_a   1.000
_cell.length_b   1.000
_cell.length_c   1.000
_cell.angle_alpha   90.00
_cell.angle_beta   90.00
_cell.angle_gamma   90.00
#
_symmetry.space_group_name_H-M   'P 1'
#
loop_
_entity.id
_entity.type
_entity.pdbx_description
1 polymer ?
#
loop_
_entity_poly.entity_id
_entity_poly.type
_entity_poly.pdbx_seq_one_letter_code
_entity_poly.pdbx_strand_id
1 'polypeptide(L)' 'MQLNRPFATVTPTLDGDMLGVLATSDVTFTITQIQRILTTASGEGIRKVLTRLTAQGVV' A
#
# COMPACT_ATOMS: atom_id res chain seq x y z
N MET A 1 -14.50 7.16 12.39
CA MET A 1 -14.47 6.49 11.07
C MET A 1 -13.68 7.39 10.11
N GLN A 2 -12.62 6.90 9.47
CA GLN A 2 -11.84 7.69 8.50
C GLN A 2 -12.39 7.44 7.09
N LEU A 3 -13.28 8.31 6.61
CA LEU A 3 -13.97 8.15 5.31
C LEU A 3 -13.00 8.25 4.11
N ASN A 4 -11.82 8.83 4.31
CA ASN A 4 -10.75 8.95 3.31
C ASN A 4 -9.85 7.69 3.22
N ARG A 5 -10.02 6.72 4.13
CA ARG A 5 -9.27 5.46 4.18
C ARG A 5 -10.24 4.30 4.46
N PRO A 6 -11.09 3.93 3.48
CA PRO A 6 -12.18 2.98 3.69
C PRO A 6 -11.69 1.61 4.20
N PHE A 7 -10.47 1.20 3.85
CA PHE A 7 -9.88 -0.06 4.31
C PHE A 7 -9.24 -0.02 5.70
N ALA A 8 -9.02 1.17 6.28
CA ALA A 8 -8.45 1.30 7.63
C ALA A 8 -9.37 0.75 8.73
N THR A 9 -10.66 0.57 8.43
CA THR A 9 -11.64 0.00 9.36
C THR A 9 -11.65 -1.53 9.33
N VAL A 10 -11.14 -2.16 8.26
CA VAL A 10 -11.21 -3.62 8.03
C VAL A 10 -9.83 -4.29 8.17
N THR A 11 -8.75 -3.54 7.94
CA THR A 11 -7.36 -4.00 8.12
C THR A 11 -6.55 -2.82 8.66
N PRO A 12 -6.06 -2.85 9.93
CA PRO A 12 -5.25 -1.75 10.49
C PRO A 12 -3.82 -1.70 9.90
N THR A 13 -3.62 -2.25 8.71
CA THR A 13 -2.32 -2.51 8.10
C THR A 13 -2.21 -1.74 6.79
N LEU A 14 -0.98 -1.36 6.42
CA LEU A 14 -0.65 -0.61 5.21
C LEU A 14 -1.09 -1.32 3.90
N ASP A 15 -1.57 -2.57 3.97
CA ASP A 15 -2.05 -3.35 2.82
C ASP A 15 -3.17 -2.64 2.04
N GLY A 16 -4.16 -2.07 2.73
CA GLY A 16 -5.29 -1.40 2.07
C GLY A 16 -4.88 -0.15 1.30
N ASP A 17 -4.03 0.69 1.90
CA ASP A 17 -3.46 1.86 1.23
C ASP A 17 -2.54 1.43 0.07
N MET A 18 -1.78 0.34 0.22
CA MET A 18 -0.92 -0.21 -0.84
C MET A 18 -1.72 -0.68 -2.06
N LEU A 19 -2.76 -1.48 -1.84
CA LEU A 19 -3.61 -1.96 -2.91
C LEU A 19 -4.32 -0.80 -3.61
N GLY A 20 -4.73 0.22 -2.84
CA GLY A 20 -5.28 1.45 -3.39
C GLY A 20 -4.31 2.14 -4.35
N VAL A 21 -3.03 2.27 -3.99
CA VAL A 21 -2.00 2.86 -4.87
C VAL A 21 -1.75 2.01 -6.11
N LEU A 22 -1.57 0.69 -5.96
CA LEU A 22 -1.28 -0.20 -7.09
C LEU A 22 -2.46 -0.27 -8.07
N ALA A 23 -3.70 -0.15 -7.59
CA ALA A 23 -4.89 -0.12 -8.44
C ALA A 23 -5.06 1.19 -9.24
N THR A 24 -4.27 2.24 -8.95
CA THR A 24 -4.41 3.51 -9.68
C THR A 24 -3.88 3.47 -11.11
N SER A 25 -2.98 2.54 -11.42
CA SER A 25 -2.32 2.49 -12.73
C SER A 25 -1.67 1.14 -12.99
N ASP A 26 -1.74 0.68 -14.25
CA ASP A 26 -1.09 -0.54 -14.77
C ASP A 26 0.43 -0.37 -15.01
N VAL A 27 1.08 0.57 -14.31
CA VAL A 27 2.51 0.84 -14.44
C VAL A 27 3.29 0.29 -13.25
N THR A 28 4.55 -0.08 -13.49
CA THR A 28 5.44 -0.47 -12.41
C THR A 28 5.78 0.71 -11.51
N PHE A 29 5.62 0.53 -10.20
CA PHE A 29 6.01 1.51 -9.20
C PHE A 29 7.34 1.15 -8.53
N THR A 30 8.15 2.17 -8.25
CA THR A 30 9.29 2.06 -7.33
C THR A 30 8.85 2.36 -5.90
N ILE A 31 9.57 1.84 -4.91
CA ILE A 31 9.30 2.12 -3.49
C ILE A 31 9.28 3.62 -3.21
N THR A 32 10.20 4.39 -3.79
CA THR A 32 10.27 5.85 -3.61
C THR A 32 9.05 6.56 -4.20
N GLN A 33 8.52 6.10 -5.33
CA GLN A 33 7.27 6.66 -5.89
C GLN A 33 6.09 6.38 -4.97
N ILE A 34 5.97 5.15 -4.45
CA ILE A 34 4.88 4.82 -3.53
C ILE A 34 5.01 5.62 -2.23
N GLN A 35 6.21 5.81 -1.70
CA GLN A 35 6.43 6.61 -0.50
C GLN A 35 6.04 8.09 -0.68
N ARG A 36 6.16 8.64 -1.89
CA ARG A 36 5.66 10.00 -2.20
C ARG A 36 4.14 10.08 -2.18
N ILE A 37 3.45 8.98 -2.52
CA ILE A 37 1.99 8.90 -2.49
C ILE A 37 1.51 8.63 -1.06
N LEU A 38 2.13 7.65 -0.38
CA LEU A 38 1.85 7.25 0.99
C LEU A 38 2.84 7.91 1.96
N THR A 39 2.69 9.21 2.14
CA THR A 39 3.60 10.04 2.96
C THR A 39 3.68 9.64 4.43
N THR A 40 2.69 8.88 4.92
CA THR A 40 2.66 8.38 6.30
C THR A 40 3.37 7.04 6.48
N ALA A 41 3.85 6.40 5.40
CA ALA A 41 4.52 5.12 5.44
C ALA A 41 6.04 5.27 5.30
N SER A 42 6.80 4.47 6.07
CA SER A 42 8.24 4.36 5.86
C SER A 42 8.55 3.44 4.69
N GLY A 43 9.69 3.65 4.02
CA GLY A 43 10.15 2.78 2.94
C GLY A 43 10.28 1.30 3.35
N GLU A 44 10.66 1.05 4.61
CA GLU A 44 10.73 -0.32 5.15
C GLU A 44 9.34 -0.92 5.40
N GLY A 45 8.38 -0.13 5.89
CA GLY A 45 6.99 -0.55 6.02
C GLY A 45 6.38 -0.93 4.67
N ILE A 46 6.65 -0.11 3.65
CA ILE A 46 6.27 -0.36 2.26
C ILE A 46 6.84 -1.69 1.76
N ARG A 47 8.15 -1.90 1.91
CA ARG A 47 8.82 -3.13 1.47
C ARG A 47 8.24 -4.38 2.14
N LYS A 48 8.01 -4.33 3.45
CA LYS A 48 7.46 -5.45 4.22
C LYS A 48 6.04 -5.82 3.77
N VAL A 49 5.23 -4.82 3.43
CA VAL A 49 3.87 -5.03 2.94
C VAL A 49 3.87 -5.58 1.52
N LEU A 50 4.64 -5.00 0.60
CA LEU A 50 4.77 -5.52 -0.77
C LEU A 50 5.26 -6.98 -0.77
N THR A 51 6.30 -7.28 0.02
CA THR A 51 6.81 -8.65 0.17
C THR A 51 5.72 -9.62 0.63
N ARG A 52 4.87 -9.20 1.58
CA ARG A 52 3.74 -10.01 2.06
C ARG A 52 2.67 -10.20 1.00
N LEU A 53 2.24 -9.12 0.34
CA LEU A 53 1.20 -9.16 -0.69
C LEU A 53 1.61 -10.04 -1.89
N THR A 54 2.87 -9.93 -2.32
CA THR A 54 3.43 -10.80 -3.37
C THR A 54 3.51 -12.25 -2.91
N ALA A 55 3.94 -12.52 -1.67
CA ALA A 55 3.96 -13.89 -1.13
C ALA A 55 2.55 -14.51 -1.03
N GLN A 56 1.51 -13.69 -0.88
CA GLN A 56 0.11 -14.10 -0.88
C GLN A 56 -0.51 -14.20 -2.29
N GLY A 57 0.21 -13.79 -3.34
CA GLY A 57 -0.28 -13.80 -4.72
C GLY A 57 -1.32 -12.71 -5.03
N VAL A 58 -1.35 -11.64 -4.23
CA VAL A 58 -2.31 -10.54 -4.41
C VAL A 58 -1.81 -9.53 -5.46
N VAL A 59 -0.48 -9.33 -5.54
CA VAL A 59 0.19 -8.37 -6.43
C VAL A 59 1.46 -8.96 -7.04
#